data_AF-A0A2U2XEV9-F1
#
_entry.id   AF-A0A2U2XEV9-F1
#
_cell.length_a   1.000
_cell.length_b   1.000
_cell.length_c   1.000
_cell.angle_alpha   90.00
_cell.angle_beta   90.00
_cell.angle_gamma   90.00
#
_symmetry.space_group_name_H-M   'P 1'
#
loop_
_entity.id
_entity.type
_entity.pdbx_description
1 polymer ?
#
loop_
_entity_poly.entity_id
_entity_poly.type
_entity_poly.pdbx_seq_one_letter_code
_entity_poly.pdbx_strand_id
1 'polypeptide(L)'
;MKYYTLLLAQIFAFSLWANIQSAPVPFQRQDSDHIKEILKTWNATKGEYLYESMAALVMHEKQPERPSNVNQTPYEMLQTMDSHRVERLQRIAASELQNERNTHRGDRFYWEDWRNYLNSTQCDMNRNGKSSGDPHMRTFDGEAYDFQNAGDYLLTASDDNSFMIQTQQKRISESVALNSAVAMNVNGDLLTFTSVLKDSGEKMIHVNGQEIQTEKTDLVLPQGGIVNYKNSKYFVKWPTGEQLSIGERSFKDAKLFDLNIYVPSCNEDYYGLLGNNDGNRKNDLVAYDEEAKNEISRETAAQTSEEIFGANRRNPEVLARVSSELFFITRNYGNQFQLSDSTSLLRNQMTDLPDSIRYPKELLTLAQLDDEQIETGLRKAREAGVAEEDLFEAVYDYGYLGLEPIAFRDDYVAPKEIKRSQEPELDKSGNKLKGEEKPNSQIRISPAIFIGTGVRVTPPRTHRPNPHTNPRPNTRRTGTTPRPTPPRGGRR
;
A
#
# COMPACT_ATOMS: atom_id res chain seq x y z
N MET A 1 26.36 26.46 -62.01
CA MET A 1 27.29 25.97 -60.97
C MET A 1 26.44 25.54 -59.78
N LYS A 2 26.17 24.24 -59.67
CA LYS A 2 26.75 23.27 -58.70
C LYS A 2 26.04 23.34 -57.33
N TYR A 3 25.05 22.44 -57.10
CA TYR A 3 25.10 21.25 -56.19
C TYR A 3 25.32 21.65 -54.70
N TYR A 4 24.44 21.34 -53.73
CA TYR A 4 24.19 20.03 -53.11
C TYR A 4 22.97 20.13 -52.15
N THR A 5 21.87 19.38 -52.37
CA THR A 5 21.43 18.13 -51.69
C THR A 5 20.82 18.25 -50.28
N LEU A 6 19.57 17.76 -50.20
CA LEU A 6 18.89 17.06 -49.11
C LEU A 6 19.28 17.34 -47.65
N LEU A 7 18.29 17.77 -46.85
CA LEU A 7 17.94 16.99 -45.66
C LEU A 7 16.43 17.06 -45.41
N LEU A 8 15.74 16.01 -45.88
CA LEU A 8 14.40 15.65 -45.46
C LEU A 8 14.55 14.98 -44.09
N ALA A 9 14.61 15.78 -43.01
CA ALA A 9 14.57 15.24 -41.66
C ALA A 9 13.13 14.83 -41.37
N GLN A 10 12.83 13.55 -41.60
CA GLN A 10 11.63 12.90 -41.10
C GLN A 10 11.54 13.17 -39.59
N ILE A 11 10.45 13.81 -39.16
CA ILE A 11 10.01 13.82 -37.77
C ILE A 11 9.48 12.40 -37.49
N PHE A 12 10.38 11.43 -37.36
CA PHE A 12 10.14 10.25 -36.56
C PHE A 12 10.59 10.63 -35.15
N ALA A 13 9.70 11.29 -34.43
CA ALA A 13 9.74 11.19 -32.98
C ALA A 13 9.50 9.72 -32.67
N PHE A 14 10.60 8.97 -32.48
CA PHE A 14 10.57 7.77 -31.69
C PHE A 14 10.13 8.21 -30.29
N SER A 15 8.83 8.26 -30.06
CA SER A 15 8.28 7.95 -28.76
C SER A 15 8.86 6.59 -28.43
N LEU A 16 9.90 6.56 -27.60
CA LEU A 16 10.24 5.37 -26.85
C LEU A 16 9.04 5.17 -25.93
N TRP A 17 8.06 4.42 -26.43
CA TRP A 17 7.07 3.79 -25.58
C TRP A 17 7.87 2.89 -24.66
N ALA A 18 8.17 3.39 -23.46
CA ALA A 18 8.42 2.52 -22.34
C ALA A 18 7.08 1.81 -22.08
N ASN A 19 6.79 0.78 -22.88
CA ASN A 19 5.83 -0.25 -22.53
C ASN A 19 6.45 -0.99 -21.35
N ILE A 20 6.33 -0.41 -20.16
CA ILE A 20 6.51 -1.15 -18.94
C ILE A 20 5.21 -1.90 -18.74
N GLN A 21 5.04 -2.95 -19.53
CA GLN A 21 4.04 -3.96 -19.26
C GLN A 21 4.39 -4.50 -17.86
N SER A 22 3.42 -4.52 -16.95
CA SER A 22 3.47 -5.35 -15.74
C SER A 22 4.11 -6.69 -16.09
N ALA A 23 5.01 -7.18 -15.24
CA ALA A 23 5.72 -8.44 -15.53
C ALA A 23 4.67 -9.50 -15.92
N PRO A 24 4.77 -10.11 -17.12
CA PRO A 24 3.69 -10.96 -17.62
C PRO A 24 3.44 -12.10 -16.65
N VAL A 25 2.17 -12.32 -16.31
CA VAL A 25 1.77 -13.47 -15.49
C VAL A 25 2.07 -14.78 -16.24
N PRO A 26 2.46 -15.86 -15.52
CA PRO A 26 2.94 -17.10 -16.15
C PRO A 26 1.80 -18.03 -16.60
N PHE A 27 0.58 -17.51 -16.72
CA PHE A 27 -0.62 -18.23 -17.13
C PHE A 27 -1.43 -17.38 -18.12
N GLN A 28 -2.34 -18.03 -18.85
CA GLN A 28 -3.27 -17.35 -19.74
C GLN A 28 -4.59 -17.13 -19.02
N ARG A 29 -5.26 -16.02 -19.34
CA ARG A 29 -6.64 -15.76 -18.90
C ARG A 29 -7.52 -16.96 -19.23
N GLN A 30 -8.29 -17.41 -18.25
CA GLN A 30 -9.36 -18.39 -18.42
C GLN A 30 -10.72 -17.69 -18.24
N ASP A 31 -11.76 -18.26 -18.83
CA ASP A 31 -13.13 -17.77 -18.70
C ASP A 31 -14.05 -18.85 -18.11
N SER A 32 -15.09 -18.40 -17.40
CA SER A 32 -16.14 -19.28 -16.88
C SER A 32 -17.49 -18.61 -17.07
N ASP A 33 -18.29 -19.15 -18.00
CA ASP A 33 -19.66 -18.69 -18.28
C ASP A 33 -20.52 -18.72 -17.01
N HIS A 34 -20.29 -19.69 -16.13
CA HIS A 34 -21.07 -19.84 -14.89
C HIS A 34 -20.78 -18.73 -13.89
N ILE A 35 -19.51 -18.38 -13.69
CA ILE A 35 -19.11 -17.26 -12.83
C ILE A 35 -19.63 -15.94 -13.41
N LYS A 36 -19.48 -15.75 -14.72
CA LYS A 36 -20.00 -14.57 -15.42
C LYS A 36 -21.51 -14.42 -15.24
N GLU A 37 -22.28 -15.49 -15.39
CA GLU A 37 -23.72 -15.53 -15.17
C GLU A 37 -24.09 -15.15 -13.72
N ILE A 38 -23.38 -15.67 -12.72
CA ILE A 38 -23.62 -15.35 -11.31
C ILE A 38 -23.44 -13.86 -11.04
N LEU A 39 -22.36 -13.26 -11.55
CA LEU A 39 -22.08 -11.84 -11.35
C LEU A 39 -23.09 -10.94 -12.07
N LYS A 40 -23.47 -11.28 -13.31
CA LYS A 40 -24.52 -10.55 -14.06
C LYS A 40 -25.89 -10.64 -13.40
N THR A 41 -26.20 -11.79 -12.80
CA THR A 41 -27.46 -12.00 -12.07
C THR A 41 -27.47 -11.18 -10.79
N TRP A 42 -26.34 -11.09 -10.09
CA TRP A 42 -26.18 -10.25 -8.90
C TRP A 42 -26.45 -8.77 -9.19
N ASN A 43 -25.89 -8.23 -10.28
CA ASN A 43 -26.15 -6.85 -10.67
C ASN A 43 -26.06 -6.66 -12.18
N ALA A 44 -27.11 -6.09 -12.79
CA ALA A 44 -27.21 -5.94 -14.24
C ALA A 44 -26.13 -5.00 -14.81
N THR A 45 -25.72 -3.99 -14.05
CA THR A 45 -24.75 -2.99 -14.50
C THR A 45 -23.33 -3.30 -14.00
N LYS A 46 -23.20 -3.66 -12.72
CA LYS A 46 -21.90 -3.94 -12.08
C LYS A 46 -21.37 -5.33 -12.39
N GLY A 47 -22.22 -6.30 -12.68
CA GLY A 47 -21.85 -7.72 -12.77
C GLY A 47 -20.88 -8.04 -13.90
N GLU A 48 -21.16 -7.55 -15.11
CA GLU A 48 -20.26 -7.70 -16.26
C GLU A 48 -18.93 -6.97 -16.02
N TYR A 49 -19.00 -5.71 -15.55
CA TYR A 49 -17.82 -4.93 -15.21
C TYR A 49 -16.94 -5.65 -14.18
N LEU A 50 -17.54 -6.18 -13.11
CA LEU A 50 -16.82 -6.87 -12.06
C LEU A 50 -16.13 -8.15 -12.57
N TYR A 51 -16.82 -8.95 -13.41
CA TYR A 51 -16.21 -10.14 -14.00
C TYR A 51 -14.94 -9.80 -14.81
N GLU A 52 -15.05 -8.83 -15.73
CA GLU A 52 -13.91 -8.42 -16.56
C GLU A 52 -12.83 -7.70 -15.75
N SER A 53 -13.22 -6.98 -14.70
CA SER A 53 -12.31 -6.26 -13.80
C SER A 53 -11.47 -7.22 -12.95
N MET A 54 -12.08 -8.29 -12.42
CA MET A 54 -11.38 -9.36 -11.72
C MET A 54 -10.36 -10.04 -12.63
N ALA A 55 -10.75 -10.37 -13.88
CA ALA A 55 -9.83 -10.94 -14.85
C ALA A 55 -8.65 -10.00 -15.13
N ALA A 56 -8.91 -8.70 -15.32
CA ALA A 56 -7.85 -7.71 -15.53
C ALA A 56 -6.92 -7.55 -14.32
N LEU A 57 -7.41 -7.65 -13.09
CA LEU A 57 -6.56 -7.64 -11.88
C LEU A 57 -5.64 -8.86 -11.85
N VAL A 58 -6.19 -10.06 -12.02
CA VAL A 58 -5.43 -11.32 -12.03
C VAL A 58 -4.39 -11.36 -13.15
N MET A 59 -4.69 -10.75 -14.29
CA MET A 59 -3.78 -10.70 -15.44
C MET A 59 -2.82 -9.51 -15.42
N HIS A 60 -2.94 -8.61 -14.44
CA HIS A 60 -2.20 -7.34 -14.36
C HIS A 60 -2.39 -6.49 -15.63
N GLU A 61 -3.60 -6.51 -16.19
CA GLU A 61 -3.98 -5.85 -17.43
C GLU A 61 -4.73 -4.53 -17.18
N LYS A 62 -4.95 -3.78 -18.26
CA LYS A 62 -5.78 -2.57 -18.23
C LYS A 62 -7.21 -2.93 -17.79
N GLN A 63 -7.77 -2.14 -16.87
CA GLN A 63 -9.14 -2.32 -16.42
C GLN A 63 -10.17 -2.06 -17.55
N PRO A 64 -11.31 -2.78 -17.55
CA PRO A 64 -12.40 -2.50 -18.48
C PRO A 64 -13.00 -1.12 -18.23
N GLU A 65 -13.71 -0.58 -19.23
CA GLU A 65 -14.39 0.71 -19.07
C GLU A 65 -15.42 0.65 -17.93
N ARG A 66 -15.28 1.57 -16.96
CA ARG A 66 -16.18 1.61 -15.81
C ARG A 66 -17.54 2.22 -16.18
N PRO A 67 -18.67 1.54 -15.91
CA PRO A 67 -20.01 2.09 -16.17
C PRO A 67 -20.28 3.40 -15.40
N SER A 68 -21.08 4.32 -15.98
CA SER A 68 -21.32 5.70 -15.50
C SER A 68 -21.64 5.83 -14.02
N ASN A 69 -22.46 4.91 -13.51
CA ASN A 69 -23.06 4.90 -12.17
C ASN A 69 -22.28 4.04 -11.15
N VAL A 70 -21.09 3.56 -11.50
CA VAL A 70 -20.29 2.69 -10.63
C VAL A 70 -19.24 3.51 -9.88
N ASN A 71 -19.41 3.62 -8.57
CA ASN A 71 -18.57 4.39 -7.64
C ASN A 71 -17.96 3.53 -6.53
N GLN A 72 -17.74 2.24 -6.81
CA GLN A 72 -17.10 1.30 -5.90
C GLN A 72 -15.92 0.66 -6.63
N THR A 73 -14.87 0.31 -5.88
CA THR A 73 -13.82 -0.55 -6.43
C THR A 73 -14.37 -1.98 -6.63
N PRO A 74 -13.72 -2.80 -7.48
CA PRO A 74 -14.09 -4.22 -7.62
C PRO A 74 -14.06 -4.97 -6.29
N TYR A 75 -13.08 -4.66 -5.44
CA TYR A 75 -12.96 -5.20 -4.08
C TYR A 75 -14.16 -4.82 -3.21
N GLU A 76 -14.55 -3.54 -3.17
CA GLU A 76 -15.73 -3.09 -2.44
C GLU A 76 -17.02 -3.75 -2.96
N MET A 77 -17.14 -3.96 -4.28
CA MET A 77 -18.29 -4.64 -4.87
C MET A 77 -18.42 -6.08 -4.36
N LEU A 78 -17.32 -6.83 -4.32
CA LEU A 78 -17.28 -8.18 -3.77
C LEU A 78 -17.65 -8.20 -2.29
N GLN A 79 -17.17 -7.23 -1.50
CA GLN A 79 -17.53 -7.08 -0.08
C GLN A 79 -19.01 -6.76 0.15
N THR A 80 -19.73 -6.24 -0.84
CA THR A 80 -21.19 -6.04 -0.74
C THR A 80 -22.03 -7.25 -1.10
N MET A 81 -21.43 -8.34 -1.61
CA MET A 81 -22.15 -9.57 -1.93
C MET A 81 -22.49 -10.38 -0.68
N ASP A 82 -23.62 -11.09 -0.70
CA ASP A 82 -23.92 -12.05 0.37
C ASP A 82 -22.97 -13.25 0.35
N SER A 83 -22.75 -13.82 1.53
CA SER A 83 -21.83 -14.94 1.74
C SER A 83 -22.19 -16.17 0.90
N HIS A 84 -23.47 -16.49 0.71
CA HIS A 84 -23.88 -17.63 -0.12
C HIS A 84 -23.45 -17.48 -1.57
N ARG A 85 -23.51 -16.26 -2.13
CA ARG A 85 -23.00 -15.99 -3.47
C ARG A 85 -21.48 -16.09 -3.54
N VAL A 86 -20.76 -15.57 -2.55
CA VAL A 86 -19.30 -15.69 -2.47
C VAL A 86 -18.88 -17.17 -2.38
N GLU A 87 -19.53 -17.97 -1.54
CA GLU A 87 -19.30 -19.42 -1.43
C GLU A 87 -19.58 -20.15 -2.74
N ARG A 88 -20.62 -19.74 -3.48
CA ARG A 88 -20.93 -20.29 -4.80
C ARG A 88 -19.82 -19.99 -5.81
N LEU A 89 -19.32 -18.75 -5.84
CA LEU A 89 -18.20 -18.33 -6.68
C LEU A 89 -16.93 -19.13 -6.35
N GLN A 90 -16.59 -19.26 -5.07
CA GLN A 90 -15.43 -20.03 -4.59
C GLN A 90 -15.49 -21.50 -5.03
N ARG A 91 -16.66 -22.13 -4.95
CA ARG A 91 -16.84 -23.54 -5.35
C ARG A 91 -16.64 -23.75 -6.84
N ILE A 92 -17.19 -22.87 -7.67
CA ILE A 92 -17.05 -22.97 -9.12
C ILE A 92 -15.60 -22.70 -9.51
N ALA A 93 -14.99 -21.64 -9.00
CA ALA A 93 -13.59 -21.34 -9.28
C ALA A 93 -12.64 -22.48 -8.82
N ALA A 94 -12.96 -23.20 -7.73
CA ALA A 94 -12.20 -24.38 -7.33
C ALA A 94 -12.30 -25.54 -8.34
N SER A 95 -13.48 -25.73 -8.93
CA SER A 95 -13.66 -26.70 -10.03
C SER A 95 -12.89 -26.26 -11.28
N GLU A 96 -12.92 -24.97 -11.62
CA GLU A 96 -12.20 -24.44 -12.79
C GLU A 96 -10.68 -24.54 -12.61
N LEU A 97 -10.16 -24.28 -11.40
CA LEU A 97 -8.75 -24.50 -11.08
C LEU A 97 -8.33 -25.96 -11.26
N GLN A 98 -9.19 -26.91 -10.86
CA GLN A 98 -8.90 -28.33 -11.07
C GLN A 98 -8.87 -28.68 -12.57
N ASN A 99 -9.78 -28.10 -13.37
CA ASN A 99 -9.79 -28.26 -14.83
C ASN A 99 -8.52 -27.68 -15.46
N GLU A 100 -8.10 -26.49 -15.03
CA GLU A 100 -6.89 -25.80 -15.49
C GLU A 100 -5.65 -26.65 -15.18
N ARG A 101 -5.51 -27.16 -13.95
CA ARG A 101 -4.43 -28.06 -13.52
C ARG A 101 -4.37 -29.38 -14.31
N ASN A 102 -5.52 -29.88 -14.77
CA ASN A 102 -5.58 -31.10 -15.57
C ASN A 102 -5.17 -30.87 -17.03
N THR A 103 -5.29 -29.64 -17.53
CA THR A 103 -5.13 -29.30 -18.95
C THR A 103 -3.84 -28.54 -19.25
N HIS A 104 -3.31 -27.81 -18.26
CA HIS A 104 -2.12 -26.98 -18.38
C HIS A 104 -1.04 -27.45 -17.41
N ARG A 105 0.23 -27.37 -17.84
CA ARG A 105 1.39 -27.61 -16.98
C ARG A 105 1.97 -26.27 -16.56
N GLY A 106 2.04 -26.03 -15.26
CA GLY A 106 2.61 -24.83 -14.67
C GLY A 106 2.59 -24.92 -13.15
N ASP A 107 3.32 -24.03 -12.49
CA ASP A 107 3.37 -23.93 -11.03
C ASP A 107 2.43 -22.84 -10.48
N ARG A 108 1.86 -22.00 -11.36
CA ARG A 108 0.85 -20.98 -11.06
C ARG A 108 -0.28 -21.06 -12.09
N PHE A 109 -1.48 -20.72 -11.66
CA PHE A 109 -2.71 -20.90 -12.42
C PHE A 109 -3.61 -19.67 -12.30
N TYR A 110 -4.33 -19.33 -13.37
CA TYR A 110 -5.23 -18.18 -13.39
C TYR A 110 -6.31 -18.29 -12.30
N TRP A 111 -6.94 -19.46 -12.16
CA TRP A 111 -7.98 -19.65 -11.16
C TRP A 111 -7.45 -19.75 -9.72
N GLU A 112 -6.15 -19.92 -9.54
CA GLU A 112 -5.53 -19.83 -8.22
C GLU A 112 -5.46 -18.36 -7.78
N ASP A 113 -4.91 -17.49 -8.62
CA ASP A 113 -4.80 -16.06 -8.35
C ASP A 113 -6.18 -15.39 -8.28
N TRP A 114 -7.13 -15.80 -9.15
CA TRP A 114 -8.52 -15.34 -9.09
C TRP A 114 -9.20 -15.68 -7.75
N ARG A 115 -8.96 -16.89 -7.23
CA ARG A 115 -9.48 -17.32 -5.93
C ARG A 115 -8.80 -16.59 -4.78
N ASN A 116 -7.49 -16.37 -4.86
CA ASN A 116 -6.75 -15.60 -3.86
C ASN A 116 -7.31 -14.18 -3.75
N TYR A 117 -7.55 -13.53 -4.89
CA TYR A 117 -8.21 -12.23 -4.92
C TYR A 117 -9.61 -12.27 -4.29
N LEU A 118 -10.47 -13.22 -4.66
CA LEU A 118 -11.81 -13.36 -4.05
C LEU A 118 -11.72 -13.59 -2.53
N ASN A 119 -10.82 -14.46 -2.08
CA ASN A 119 -10.64 -14.75 -0.66
C ASN A 119 -10.15 -13.53 0.13
N SER A 120 -9.27 -12.73 -0.47
CA SER A 120 -8.75 -11.52 0.17
C SER A 120 -9.85 -10.52 0.55
N THR A 121 -10.98 -10.52 -0.17
CA THR A 121 -12.15 -9.65 0.12
C THR A 121 -12.85 -9.99 1.43
N GLN A 122 -12.63 -11.20 1.94
CA GLN A 122 -13.23 -11.71 3.18
C GLN A 122 -12.32 -11.52 4.39
N CYS A 123 -11.12 -10.96 4.20
CA CYS A 123 -10.19 -10.72 5.29
C CYS A 123 -10.60 -9.49 6.09
N ASP A 124 -10.29 -9.52 7.38
CA ASP A 124 -10.28 -8.31 8.18
C ASP A 124 -9.24 -7.34 7.61
N MET A 125 -9.42 -6.05 7.88
CA MET A 125 -8.44 -5.04 7.50
C MET A 125 -7.54 -4.75 8.70
N ASN A 126 -6.22 -4.84 8.51
CA ASN A 126 -5.26 -4.26 9.44
C ASN A 126 -5.37 -2.73 9.38
N ARG A 127 -5.39 -2.08 10.55
CA ARG A 127 -5.66 -0.65 10.73
C ARG A 127 -4.55 0.09 11.48
N ASN A 128 -3.38 -0.54 11.64
CA ASN A 128 -2.28 0.01 12.43
C ASN A 128 -1.36 0.94 11.64
N GLY A 129 -1.23 0.72 10.32
CA GLY A 129 -0.26 1.42 9.47
C GLY A 129 -0.48 2.94 9.48
N LYS A 130 0.54 3.72 9.87
CA LYS A 130 0.42 5.17 10.05
C LYS A 130 1.72 5.93 9.78
N SER A 131 1.58 7.15 9.25
CA SER A 131 2.63 8.18 9.21
C SER A 131 2.02 9.56 9.44
N SER A 132 2.26 10.20 10.58
CA SER A 132 1.60 11.47 10.94
C SER A 132 2.51 12.48 11.63
N GLY A 133 2.07 13.74 11.71
CA GLY A 133 2.78 14.79 12.44
C GLY A 133 4.16 15.03 11.83
N ASP A 134 5.18 15.11 12.68
CA ASP A 134 6.57 14.96 12.26
C ASP A 134 7.07 13.53 12.45
N PRO A 135 7.48 12.85 11.38
CA PRO A 135 6.77 11.64 11.02
C PRO A 135 6.84 10.55 12.09
N HIS A 136 5.79 10.48 12.91
CA HIS A 136 5.53 9.37 13.83
C HIS A 136 4.96 8.22 12.99
N MET A 137 5.69 7.11 12.98
CA MET A 137 5.37 5.92 12.21
C MET A 137 4.81 4.84 13.11
N ARG A 138 3.80 4.13 12.61
CA ARG A 138 3.38 2.84 13.17
C ARG A 138 3.30 1.82 12.05
N THR A 139 4.04 0.72 12.18
CA THR A 139 4.04 -0.39 11.21
C THR A 139 2.72 -1.15 11.25
N PHE A 140 2.51 -2.03 10.28
CA PHE A 140 1.31 -2.86 10.24
C PHE A 140 1.19 -3.78 11.48
N ASP A 141 2.30 -4.26 12.04
CA ASP A 141 2.27 -5.11 13.24
C ASP A 141 2.43 -4.31 14.55
N GLY A 142 2.36 -2.98 14.46
CA GLY A 142 2.21 -2.08 15.61
C GLY A 142 3.53 -1.62 16.25
N GLU A 143 4.66 -1.74 15.55
CA GLU A 143 5.92 -1.13 15.97
C GLU A 143 5.87 0.38 15.75
N ALA A 144 6.14 1.15 16.81
CA ALA A 144 6.08 2.61 16.78
C ALA A 144 7.49 3.20 16.81
N TYR A 145 7.74 4.21 15.97
CA TYR A 145 9.03 4.89 15.89
C TYR A 145 8.93 6.25 15.19
N ASP A 146 9.90 7.13 15.42
CA ASP A 146 9.98 8.44 14.77
C ASP A 146 10.94 8.41 13.59
N PHE A 147 10.51 8.92 12.43
CA PHE A 147 11.32 8.96 11.23
C PHE A 147 11.59 10.41 10.79
N GLN A 148 12.65 10.99 11.35
CA GLN A 148 13.02 12.40 11.17
C GLN A 148 13.96 12.67 10.00
N ASN A 149 13.97 11.79 9.00
CA ASN A 149 14.75 12.01 7.79
C ASN A 149 14.07 13.01 6.86
N ALA A 150 14.82 13.57 5.92
CA ALA A 150 14.31 14.35 4.82
C ALA A 150 14.66 13.67 3.51
N GLY A 151 13.73 13.66 2.56
CA GLY A 151 13.86 13.02 1.27
C GLY A 151 12.63 12.23 0.85
N ASP A 152 12.75 11.53 -0.27
CA ASP A 152 11.72 10.63 -0.78
C ASP A 152 11.96 9.20 -0.27
N TYR A 153 10.92 8.59 0.31
CA TYR A 153 10.99 7.25 0.90
C TYR A 153 9.82 6.36 0.47
N LEU A 154 10.10 5.07 0.30
CA LEU A 154 9.06 4.05 0.16
C LEU A 154 8.38 3.83 1.52
N LEU A 155 7.13 4.29 1.65
CA LEU A 155 6.36 4.07 2.87
C LEU A 155 5.90 2.61 2.94
N THR A 156 5.28 2.11 1.87
CA THR A 156 4.85 0.71 1.74
C THR A 156 4.57 0.35 0.28
N ALA A 157 4.78 -0.90 -0.11
CA ALA A 157 4.34 -1.48 -1.37
C ALA A 157 4.06 -2.98 -1.24
N SER A 158 3.26 -3.53 -2.16
CA SER A 158 3.13 -4.98 -2.38
C SER A 158 4.26 -5.49 -3.29
N ASP A 159 4.63 -6.77 -3.15
CA ASP A 159 5.68 -7.43 -3.97
C ASP A 159 5.39 -7.39 -5.48
N ASP A 160 4.10 -7.35 -5.83
CA ASP A 160 3.59 -7.32 -7.20
C ASP A 160 3.46 -5.89 -7.78
N ASN A 161 3.76 -4.87 -6.96
CA ASN A 161 3.65 -3.44 -7.23
C ASN A 161 2.25 -2.94 -7.62
N SER A 162 1.17 -3.70 -7.43
CA SER A 162 -0.20 -3.22 -7.64
C SER A 162 -0.61 -2.15 -6.61
N PHE A 163 0.03 -2.17 -5.43
CA PHE A 163 -0.09 -1.20 -4.35
C PHE A 163 1.29 -0.61 -4.02
N MET A 164 1.39 0.73 -4.00
CA MET A 164 2.59 1.44 -3.53
C MET A 164 2.23 2.84 -3.02
N ILE A 165 2.86 3.22 -1.92
CA ILE A 165 2.81 4.57 -1.33
C ILE A 165 4.24 5.01 -1.04
N GLN A 166 4.58 6.20 -1.52
CA GLN A 166 5.83 6.90 -1.25
C GLN A 166 5.52 8.21 -0.51
N THR A 167 6.35 8.55 0.47
CA THR A 167 6.24 9.82 1.21
C THR A 167 7.46 10.68 0.94
N GLN A 168 7.23 11.99 0.85
CA GLN A 168 8.28 13.00 0.81
C GLN A 168 8.33 13.74 2.13
N GLN A 169 9.45 13.61 2.83
CA GLN A 169 9.68 14.27 4.10
C GLN A 169 10.54 15.50 3.89
N LYS A 170 10.01 16.66 4.27
CA LYS A 170 10.68 17.96 4.09
C LYS A 170 11.13 18.51 5.42
N ARG A 171 12.42 18.85 5.48
CA ARG A 171 13.06 19.52 6.62
C ARG A 171 12.42 20.88 6.87
N ILE A 172 12.03 21.16 8.12
CA ILE A 172 11.44 22.45 8.55
C ILE A 172 12.26 23.18 9.63
N SER A 173 13.18 22.46 10.28
CA SER A 173 14.18 22.96 11.24
C SER A 173 15.45 22.12 11.09
N GLU A 174 16.48 22.31 11.92
CA GLU A 174 17.70 21.48 11.83
C GLU A 174 17.48 19.99 12.17
N SER A 175 16.41 19.66 12.90
CA SER A 175 16.20 18.30 13.42
C SER A 175 14.81 17.71 13.13
N VAL A 176 13.88 18.49 12.58
CA VAL A 176 12.50 18.05 12.35
C VAL A 176 12.13 18.10 10.87
N ALA A 177 11.49 17.03 10.39
CA ALA A 177 10.91 16.93 9.05
C ALA A 177 9.38 16.82 9.14
N LEU A 178 8.68 17.01 8.03
CA LEU A 178 7.22 16.80 7.93
C LEU A 178 6.87 16.07 6.62
N ASN A 179 5.81 15.27 6.64
CA ASN A 179 5.21 14.72 5.42
C ASN A 179 4.65 15.86 4.55
N SER A 180 5.32 16.13 3.43
CA SER A 180 5.04 17.28 2.56
C SER A 180 4.47 16.90 1.19
N ALA A 181 4.65 15.65 0.77
CA ALA A 181 3.99 15.10 -0.40
C ALA A 181 3.86 13.58 -0.27
N VAL A 182 2.90 13.03 -1.00
CA VAL A 182 2.63 11.60 -1.06
C VAL A 182 2.38 11.25 -2.52
N ALA A 183 3.13 10.28 -3.04
CA ALA A 183 2.85 9.68 -4.35
C ALA A 183 2.42 8.24 -4.16
N MET A 184 1.53 7.77 -5.02
CA MET A 184 1.00 6.43 -4.92
C MET A 184 0.76 5.82 -6.29
N ASN A 185 1.07 4.53 -6.41
CA ASN A 185 0.63 3.71 -7.52
C ASN A 185 -0.70 3.03 -7.15
N VAL A 186 -1.79 3.42 -7.80
CA VAL A 186 -3.11 2.81 -7.64
C VAL A 186 -3.37 1.84 -8.79
N ASN A 187 -2.81 0.63 -8.69
CA ASN A 187 -2.93 -0.42 -9.70
C ASN A 187 -2.55 0.04 -11.14
N GLY A 188 -1.60 0.96 -11.24
CA GLY A 188 -1.10 1.57 -12.48
C GLY A 188 -1.43 3.06 -12.63
N ASP A 189 -2.41 3.60 -11.88
CA ASP A 189 -2.66 5.04 -11.86
C ASP A 189 -1.71 5.75 -10.90
N LEU A 190 -0.97 6.75 -11.40
CA LEU A 190 -0.12 7.59 -10.56
C LEU A 190 -0.97 8.71 -9.95
N LEU A 191 -1.12 8.71 -8.63
CA LEU A 191 -1.79 9.76 -7.87
C LEU A 191 -0.78 10.45 -6.95
N THR A 192 -0.79 11.78 -6.94
CA THR A 192 0.08 12.56 -6.06
C THR A 192 -0.71 13.63 -5.31
N PHE A 193 -0.38 13.79 -4.04
CA PHE A 193 -0.79 14.88 -3.16
C PHE A 193 0.47 15.66 -2.79
N THR A 194 0.52 16.95 -3.07
CA THR A 194 1.68 17.80 -2.75
C THR A 194 1.25 19.00 -1.93
N SER A 195 1.97 19.28 -0.85
CA SER A 195 1.76 20.47 -0.04
C SER A 195 2.06 21.71 -0.88
N VAL A 196 1.03 22.53 -1.07
CA VAL A 196 1.12 23.79 -1.80
C VAL A 196 1.17 24.95 -0.81
N LEU A 197 1.94 25.98 -1.14
CA LEU A 197 1.93 27.21 -0.36
C LEU A 197 0.57 27.87 -0.44
N LYS A 198 0.17 28.50 0.67
CA LYS A 198 -1.04 29.32 0.69
C LYS A 198 -0.93 30.38 -0.41
N ASP A 199 -2.01 30.53 -1.19
CA ASP A 199 -2.16 31.54 -2.25
C ASP A 199 -1.24 31.37 -3.49
N SER A 200 -0.53 30.24 -3.66
CA SER A 200 0.28 29.98 -4.88
C SER A 200 -0.57 29.78 -6.15
N GLY A 201 -1.84 29.39 -5.98
CA GLY A 201 -2.72 28.98 -7.08
C GLY A 201 -2.49 27.54 -7.57
N GLU A 202 -1.40 26.89 -7.15
CA GLU A 202 -1.11 25.48 -7.45
C GLU A 202 -2.15 24.56 -6.81
N LYS A 203 -2.42 23.43 -7.46
CA LYS A 203 -3.27 22.37 -6.91
C LYS A 203 -2.41 21.29 -6.28
N MET A 204 -2.87 20.78 -5.15
CA MET A 204 -2.31 19.66 -4.42
C MET A 204 -2.43 18.33 -5.19
N ILE A 205 -3.56 18.09 -5.88
CA ILE A 205 -3.87 16.76 -6.43
C ILE A 205 -3.54 16.65 -7.92
N HIS A 206 -2.75 15.64 -8.28
CA HIS A 206 -2.52 15.26 -9.68
C HIS A 206 -2.76 13.77 -9.90
N VAL A 207 -3.41 13.43 -11.02
CA VAL A 207 -3.66 12.06 -11.47
C VAL A 207 -3.04 11.87 -12.84
N ASN A 208 -2.13 10.90 -13.01
CA ASN A 208 -1.44 10.60 -14.27
C ASN A 208 -0.82 11.85 -14.91
N GLY A 209 -0.24 12.73 -14.09
CA GLY A 209 0.36 14.01 -14.50
C GLY A 209 -0.64 15.14 -14.75
N GLN A 210 -1.94 14.87 -14.76
CA GLN A 210 -2.99 15.87 -14.92
C GLN A 210 -3.36 16.51 -13.57
N GLU A 211 -3.34 17.84 -13.53
CA GLU A 211 -3.78 18.64 -12.38
C GLU A 211 -5.31 18.56 -12.18
N ILE A 212 -5.75 18.26 -10.96
CA ILE A 212 -7.18 18.18 -10.60
C ILE A 212 -7.66 19.54 -10.08
N GLN A 213 -8.53 20.20 -10.84
CA GLN A 213 -9.01 21.54 -10.51
C GLN A 213 -9.99 21.57 -9.33
N THR A 214 -10.81 20.53 -9.19
CA THR A 214 -11.80 20.41 -8.11
C THR A 214 -11.33 19.38 -7.12
N GLU A 215 -10.54 19.80 -6.14
CA GLU A 215 -9.85 18.87 -5.24
C GLU A 215 -10.77 18.28 -4.18
N LYS A 216 -11.95 18.84 -3.92
CA LYS A 216 -12.88 18.36 -2.88
C LYS A 216 -14.03 17.56 -3.47
N THR A 217 -13.71 16.59 -4.31
CA THR A 217 -14.70 15.75 -5.01
C THR A 217 -14.24 14.30 -5.11
N ASP A 218 -15.21 13.42 -5.34
CA ASP A 218 -14.92 12.03 -5.69
C ASP A 218 -14.28 11.93 -7.08
N LEU A 219 -13.22 11.11 -7.17
CA LEU A 219 -12.53 10.76 -8.40
C LEU A 219 -12.65 9.25 -8.65
N VAL A 220 -12.94 8.90 -9.89
CA VAL A 220 -12.87 7.52 -10.39
C VAL A 220 -11.60 7.38 -11.21
N LEU A 221 -10.74 6.45 -10.82
CA LEU A 221 -9.45 6.23 -11.46
C LEU A 221 -9.55 5.15 -12.57
N PRO A 222 -8.87 5.32 -13.72
CA PRO A 222 -8.90 4.40 -14.84
C PRO A 222 -8.63 2.93 -14.51
N GLN A 223 -7.68 2.66 -13.62
CA GLN A 223 -7.21 1.34 -13.23
C GLN A 223 -7.96 0.75 -12.03
N GLY A 224 -9.17 1.22 -11.78
CA GLY A 224 -10.10 0.58 -10.84
C GLY A 224 -10.11 1.18 -9.43
N GLY A 225 -9.18 2.10 -9.15
CA GLY A 225 -9.14 2.84 -7.90
C GLY A 225 -10.21 3.94 -7.79
N ILE A 226 -10.39 4.45 -6.58
CA ILE A 226 -11.30 5.57 -6.28
C ILE A 226 -10.62 6.50 -5.27
N VAL A 227 -10.88 7.81 -5.39
CA VAL A 227 -10.62 8.79 -4.34
C VAL A 227 -11.95 9.35 -3.87
N ASN A 228 -12.26 9.29 -2.58
CA ASN A 228 -13.41 9.97 -1.99
C ASN A 228 -12.97 11.14 -1.12
N TYR A 229 -13.69 12.26 -1.18
CA TYR A 229 -13.49 13.37 -0.23
C TYR A 229 -14.66 13.43 0.75
N LYS A 230 -14.39 13.18 2.03
CA LYS A 230 -15.42 13.19 3.08
C LYS A 230 -14.79 13.57 4.42
N ASN A 231 -15.55 14.26 5.28
CA ASN A 231 -15.11 14.64 6.63
C ASN A 231 -13.74 15.36 6.63
N SER A 232 -13.47 16.18 5.60
CA SER A 232 -12.20 16.89 5.41
C SER A 232 -10.96 15.99 5.25
N LYS A 233 -11.17 14.75 4.80
CA LYS A 233 -10.11 13.79 4.48
C LYS A 233 -10.31 13.20 3.08
N TYR A 234 -9.21 12.74 2.51
CA TYR A 234 -9.20 11.97 1.27
C TYR A 234 -9.10 10.49 1.59
N PHE A 235 -9.92 9.68 0.94
CA PHE A 235 -9.90 8.22 1.03
C PHE A 235 -9.54 7.66 -0.33
N VAL A 236 -8.30 7.22 -0.50
CA VAL A 236 -7.87 6.52 -1.70
C VAL A 236 -8.10 5.03 -1.48
N LYS A 237 -8.75 4.37 -2.43
CA LYS A 237 -9.11 2.95 -2.35
C LYS A 237 -8.60 2.24 -3.59
N TRP A 238 -7.83 1.19 -3.35
CA TRP A 238 -7.29 0.34 -4.40
C TRP A 238 -8.32 -0.69 -4.85
N PRO A 239 -8.25 -1.14 -6.10
CA PRO A 239 -9.05 -2.28 -6.56
C PRO A 239 -8.57 -3.62 -5.97
N THR A 240 -7.39 -3.65 -5.36
CA THR A 240 -6.79 -4.81 -4.67
C THR A 240 -7.20 -4.93 -3.20
N GLY A 241 -7.73 -3.87 -2.59
CA GLY A 241 -8.39 -3.88 -1.28
C GLY A 241 -7.83 -2.88 -0.27
N GLU A 242 -6.62 -2.40 -0.49
CA GLU A 242 -5.94 -1.42 0.35
C GLU A 242 -6.66 -0.07 0.32
N GLN A 243 -6.56 0.66 1.43
CA GLN A 243 -7.10 2.02 1.56
C GLN A 243 -6.08 2.95 2.24
N LEU A 244 -6.11 4.22 1.87
CA LEU A 244 -5.35 5.29 2.49
C LEU A 244 -6.29 6.43 2.87
N SER A 245 -6.27 6.83 4.14
CA SER A 245 -6.84 8.09 4.63
C SER A 245 -5.74 9.14 4.67
N ILE A 246 -5.97 10.29 4.02
CA ILE A 246 -5.08 11.46 4.03
C ILE A 246 -5.79 12.60 4.75
N GLY A 247 -5.26 12.97 5.91
CA GLY A 247 -5.61 14.18 6.65
C GLY A 247 -4.67 15.33 6.28
N GLU A 248 -5.23 16.55 6.23
CA GLU A 248 -4.45 17.77 6.02
C GLU A 248 -4.40 18.58 7.32
N ARG A 249 -3.20 18.87 7.83
CA ARG A 249 -3.02 19.87 8.90
C ARG A 249 -2.32 21.10 8.34
N SER A 250 -2.76 22.28 8.79
CA SER A 250 -2.07 23.52 8.43
C SER A 250 -0.88 23.71 9.35
N PHE A 251 0.28 24.01 8.77
CA PHE A 251 1.49 24.30 9.52
C PHE A 251 2.23 25.46 8.87
N LYS A 252 2.28 26.59 9.57
CA LYS A 252 2.76 27.88 9.02
C LYS A 252 2.04 28.16 7.68
N ASP A 253 2.78 28.42 6.62
CA ASP A 253 2.25 28.74 5.29
C ASP A 253 2.09 27.51 4.37
N ALA A 254 2.23 26.29 4.92
CA ALA A 254 2.16 25.03 4.20
C ALA A 254 1.16 24.05 4.82
N LYS A 255 0.97 22.92 4.14
CA LYS A 255 0.25 21.74 4.64
C LYS A 255 1.23 20.65 5.05
N LEU A 256 0.83 19.85 6.03
CA LEU A 256 1.42 18.53 6.27
C LEU A 256 0.33 17.46 6.12
N PHE A 257 0.77 16.25 5.80
CA PHE A 257 -0.13 15.11 5.56
C PHE A 257 -0.01 14.07 6.67
N ASP A 258 -1.16 13.74 7.27
CA ASP A 258 -1.30 12.58 8.14
C ASP A 258 -1.88 11.41 7.34
N LEU A 259 -1.24 10.26 7.42
CA LEU A 259 -1.55 9.08 6.63
C LEU A 259 -1.95 7.91 7.53
N ASN A 260 -3.13 7.34 7.27
CA ASN A 260 -3.56 6.07 7.85
C ASN A 260 -3.78 5.05 6.73
N ILE A 261 -3.07 3.93 6.79
CA ILE A 261 -3.03 2.91 5.76
C ILE A 261 -3.74 1.66 6.29
N TYR A 262 -4.63 1.13 5.45
CA TYR A 262 -5.41 -0.06 5.74
C TYR A 262 -5.11 -1.11 4.69
N VAL A 263 -4.69 -2.30 5.11
CA VAL A 263 -4.38 -3.43 4.21
C VAL A 263 -5.15 -4.68 4.64
N PRO A 264 -5.51 -5.59 3.72
CA PRO A 264 -6.04 -6.90 4.09
C PRO A 264 -5.09 -7.62 5.06
N SER A 265 -5.59 -8.05 6.22
CA SER A 265 -4.77 -8.66 7.29
C SER A 265 -4.19 -10.02 6.92
N CYS A 266 -4.71 -10.65 5.86
CA CYS A 266 -4.28 -11.94 5.36
C CYS A 266 -3.18 -11.86 4.28
N ASN A 267 -2.70 -10.65 3.95
CA ASN A 267 -1.64 -10.45 2.97
C ASN A 267 -0.35 -9.99 3.67
N GLU A 268 0.72 -10.76 3.54
CA GLU A 268 2.03 -10.53 4.18
C GLU A 268 3.10 -10.12 3.15
N ASP A 269 2.69 -9.79 1.92
CA ASP A 269 3.59 -9.44 0.81
C ASP A 269 3.99 -7.95 0.79
N TYR A 270 3.70 -7.22 1.86
CA TYR A 270 4.07 -5.82 1.98
C TYR A 270 5.53 -5.66 2.39
N TYR A 271 6.12 -4.54 1.99
CA TYR A 271 7.44 -4.09 2.44
C TYR A 271 7.53 -2.57 2.39
N GLY A 272 8.43 -2.00 3.19
CA GLY A 272 8.65 -0.57 3.30
C GLY A 272 8.90 -0.15 4.73
N LEU A 273 8.83 1.15 4.99
CA LEU A 273 8.90 1.74 6.33
C LEU A 273 7.79 1.24 7.28
N LEU A 274 6.70 0.66 6.76
CA LEU A 274 5.59 0.14 7.57
C LEU A 274 5.66 -1.37 7.87
N GLY A 275 6.79 -2.03 7.60
CA GLY A 275 6.95 -3.46 7.87
C GLY A 275 6.27 -4.35 6.83
N ASN A 276 5.93 -5.58 7.22
CA ASN A 276 5.44 -6.62 6.29
C ASN A 276 4.05 -7.18 6.56
N ASN A 277 3.39 -6.79 7.67
CA ASN A 277 2.03 -7.22 8.01
C ASN A 277 1.92 -8.73 8.27
N ASP A 278 2.95 -9.36 8.85
CA ASP A 278 2.97 -10.80 9.17
C ASP A 278 2.50 -11.12 10.60
N GLY A 279 2.09 -10.09 11.36
CA GLY A 279 1.65 -10.18 12.74
C GLY A 279 2.81 -10.25 13.75
N ASN A 280 4.06 -10.15 13.33
CA ASN A 280 5.24 -10.22 14.19
C ASN A 280 5.97 -8.88 14.27
N ARG A 281 5.47 -7.99 15.12
CA ARG A 281 6.07 -6.69 15.47
C ARG A 281 7.62 -6.64 15.58
N LYS A 282 8.26 -7.71 16.04
CA LYS A 282 9.72 -7.74 16.28
C LYS A 282 10.57 -7.77 15.00
N ASN A 283 10.01 -8.14 13.85
CA ASN A 283 10.74 -8.20 12.58
C ASN A 283 10.37 -7.07 11.61
N ASP A 284 9.56 -6.09 12.03
CA ASP A 284 9.16 -4.97 11.20
C ASP A 284 10.31 -4.00 10.88
N LEU A 285 11.20 -3.79 11.86
CA LEU A 285 12.35 -2.89 11.77
C LEU A 285 13.64 -3.68 11.64
N VAL A 286 13.80 -4.31 10.47
CA VAL A 286 14.99 -5.08 10.10
C VAL A 286 15.76 -4.34 9.01
N ALA A 287 17.07 -4.23 9.21
CA ALA A 287 18.00 -3.75 8.22
C ALA A 287 18.98 -4.84 7.78
N TYR A 288 19.33 -4.87 6.49
CA TYR A 288 20.38 -5.73 5.98
C TYR A 288 21.66 -4.92 5.84
N ASP A 289 22.71 -5.34 6.54
CA ASP A 289 24.05 -4.82 6.36
C ASP A 289 24.72 -5.57 5.21
N GLU A 290 24.90 -4.89 4.07
CA GLU A 290 25.53 -5.46 2.88
C GLU A 290 27.02 -5.78 3.10
N GLU A 291 27.71 -5.04 3.96
CA GLU A 291 29.13 -5.26 4.26
C GLU A 291 29.32 -6.49 5.16
N ALA A 292 28.55 -6.55 6.25
CA ALA A 292 28.59 -7.66 7.20
C ALA A 292 27.76 -8.89 6.75
N LYS A 293 26.94 -8.74 5.71
CA LYS A 293 26.04 -9.77 5.14
C LYS A 293 25.08 -10.38 6.15
N ASN A 294 24.61 -9.59 7.11
CA ASN A 294 23.70 -10.02 8.16
C ASN A 294 22.51 -9.07 8.30
N GLU A 295 21.46 -9.59 8.92
CA GLU A 295 20.33 -8.77 9.35
C GLU A 295 20.64 -8.15 10.73
N ILE A 296 20.29 -6.88 10.87
CA ILE A 296 20.37 -6.10 12.09
C ILE A 296 18.93 -5.67 12.40
N SER A 297 18.41 -6.11 13.53
CA SER A 297 17.09 -5.72 14.01
C SER A 297 17.20 -4.58 15.01
N ARG A 298 16.15 -3.77 15.13
CA ARG A 298 16.05 -2.81 16.23
C ARG A 298 16.08 -3.54 17.57
N GLU A 299 17.04 -3.20 18.42
CA GLU A 299 17.03 -3.60 19.82
C GLU A 299 16.10 -2.65 20.60
N THR A 300 14.82 -3.03 20.76
CA THR A 300 13.87 -2.25 21.56
C THR A 300 13.93 -2.66 23.03
N ALA A 301 14.26 -1.72 23.92
CA ALA A 301 13.95 -1.84 25.34
C ALA A 301 12.63 -1.11 25.64
N ALA A 302 11.70 -1.78 26.32
CA ALA A 302 10.48 -1.12 26.78
C ALA A 302 10.84 0.07 27.68
N GLN A 303 10.44 1.29 27.29
CA GLN A 303 10.65 2.48 28.08
C GLN A 303 9.48 2.68 29.05
N THR A 304 9.80 3.03 30.29
CA THR A 304 8.79 3.38 31.29
C THR A 304 8.30 4.81 31.10
N SER A 305 7.10 5.12 31.60
CA SER A 305 6.60 6.51 31.62
C SER A 305 7.57 7.49 32.32
N GLU A 306 8.35 7.01 33.30
CA GLU A 306 9.35 7.82 34.01
C GLU A 306 10.57 8.12 33.13
N GLU A 307 10.98 7.17 32.27
CA GLU A 307 12.05 7.37 31.28
C GLU A 307 11.63 8.23 30.08
N ILE A 308 10.32 8.34 29.81
CA ILE A 308 9.79 9.14 28.70
C ILE A 308 9.42 10.55 29.16
N PHE A 309 8.56 10.66 30.18
CA PHE A 309 7.97 11.93 30.62
C PHE A 309 8.53 12.43 31.95
N GLY A 310 9.05 11.53 32.78
CA GLY A 310 9.56 11.85 34.12
C GLY A 310 10.96 12.45 34.13
N ALA A 311 11.59 12.52 35.30
CA ALA A 311 12.94 13.09 35.45
C ALA A 311 14.01 12.20 34.80
N ASN A 312 13.78 10.87 34.76
CA ASN A 312 14.72 9.91 34.17
C ASN A 312 14.88 10.05 32.65
N ARG A 313 14.05 10.82 31.95
CA ARG A 313 14.25 11.14 30.53
C ARG A 313 15.59 11.82 30.22
N ARG A 314 16.19 12.48 31.23
CA ARG A 314 17.51 13.11 31.15
C ARG A 314 18.66 12.22 31.64
N ASN A 315 18.37 10.97 32.02
CA ASN A 315 19.40 10.02 32.44
C ASN A 315 20.31 9.69 31.26
N PRO A 316 21.66 9.81 31.41
CA PRO A 316 22.60 9.51 30.32
C PRO A 316 22.48 8.12 29.72
N GLU A 317 22.14 7.09 30.51
CA GLU A 317 21.96 5.72 30.02
C GLU A 317 20.70 5.58 29.15
N VAL A 318 19.62 6.27 29.55
CA VAL A 318 18.37 6.32 28.76
C VAL A 318 18.61 7.05 27.45
N LEU A 319 19.28 8.21 27.49
CA LEU A 319 19.61 9.00 26.31
C LEU A 319 20.54 8.25 25.34
N ALA A 320 21.55 7.56 25.85
CA ALA A 320 22.46 6.76 25.02
C ALA A 320 21.71 5.64 24.29
N ARG A 321 20.81 4.94 25.00
CA ARG A 321 19.96 3.89 24.41
C ARG A 321 19.04 4.43 23.32
N VAL A 322 18.27 5.49 23.63
CA VAL A 322 17.36 6.13 22.68
C VAL A 322 18.10 6.68 21.46
N SER A 323 19.26 7.31 21.67
CA SER A 323 20.10 7.81 20.58
C SER A 323 20.60 6.68 19.67
N SER A 324 20.94 5.51 20.23
CA SER A 324 21.34 4.35 19.43
C SER A 324 20.18 3.82 18.58
N GLU A 325 18.98 3.73 19.16
CA GLU A 325 17.77 3.31 18.43
C GLU A 325 17.43 4.28 17.29
N LEU A 326 17.44 5.58 17.56
CA LEU A 326 17.16 6.62 16.57
C LEU A 326 18.23 6.67 15.46
N PHE A 327 19.50 6.38 15.78
CA PHE A 327 20.54 6.22 14.77
C PHE A 327 20.26 5.02 13.86
N PHE A 328 19.93 3.86 14.43
CA PHE A 328 19.54 2.68 13.65
C PHE A 328 18.36 2.99 12.71
N ILE A 329 17.31 3.64 13.23
CA ILE A 329 16.12 4.01 12.45
C ILE A 329 16.48 4.93 11.29
N THR A 330 17.21 6.03 11.56
CA THR A 330 17.48 7.07 10.56
C THR A 330 18.55 6.68 9.55
N ARG A 331 19.46 5.75 9.89
CA ARG A 331 20.56 5.32 9.01
C ARG A 331 20.35 3.90 8.50
N ASN A 332 20.50 2.90 9.36
CA ASN A 332 20.48 1.50 8.94
C ASN A 332 19.14 1.11 8.31
N TYR A 333 18.04 1.38 9.01
CA TYR A 333 16.71 1.03 8.53
C TYR A 333 16.24 1.96 7.41
N GLY A 334 16.26 3.27 7.64
CA GLY A 334 15.76 4.29 6.72
C GLY A 334 16.43 4.32 5.35
N ASN A 335 17.74 4.09 5.28
CA ASN A 335 18.48 4.17 4.01
C ASN A 335 18.07 3.07 3.03
N GLN A 336 17.54 1.95 3.52
CA GLN A 336 17.06 0.85 2.68
C GLN A 336 15.83 1.22 1.86
N PHE A 337 15.04 2.17 2.35
CA PHE A 337 13.79 2.60 1.74
C PHE A 337 13.92 3.99 1.10
N GLN A 338 15.14 4.53 1.04
CA GLN A 338 15.42 5.77 0.34
C GLN A 338 15.22 5.57 -1.18
N LEU A 339 14.55 6.52 -1.81
CA LEU A 339 14.30 6.50 -3.25
C LEU A 339 15.41 7.25 -4.01
N SER A 340 15.58 6.87 -5.28
CA SER A 340 16.44 7.52 -6.26
C SER A 340 15.59 8.24 -7.31
N ASP A 341 16.22 9.07 -8.15
CA ASP A 341 15.55 9.78 -9.25
C ASP A 341 14.74 8.83 -10.16
N SER A 342 15.22 7.60 -10.32
CA SER A 342 14.59 6.55 -11.13
C SER A 342 13.48 5.79 -10.43
N THR A 343 13.38 5.85 -9.09
CA THR A 343 12.37 5.13 -8.31
C THR A 343 11.36 6.03 -7.63
N SER A 344 11.64 7.33 -7.47
CA SER A 344 10.69 8.29 -6.91
C SER A 344 9.57 8.63 -7.91
N LEU A 345 8.33 8.47 -7.46
CA LEU A 345 7.09 8.84 -8.14
C LEU A 345 6.67 10.28 -7.83
N LEU A 346 7.40 10.98 -6.96
CA LEU A 346 7.10 12.36 -6.57
C LEU A 346 7.39 13.31 -7.73
N ARG A 347 6.55 14.34 -7.89
CA ARG A 347 6.70 15.33 -8.96
C ARG A 347 7.94 16.22 -8.76
N ASN A 348 8.17 16.64 -7.52
CA ASN A 348 9.32 17.46 -7.11
C ASN A 348 10.23 16.58 -6.26
N GLN A 349 11.06 15.75 -6.88
CA GLN A 349 11.83 14.72 -6.18
C GLN A 349 12.82 15.31 -5.16
N MET A 350 12.98 14.65 -4.01
CA MET A 350 13.96 14.95 -2.96
C MET A 350 14.89 13.75 -2.72
N THR A 351 15.56 13.31 -3.77
CA THR A 351 16.32 12.06 -3.85
C THR A 351 17.82 12.27 -3.64
N ASP A 352 18.40 13.33 -4.21
CA ASP A 352 19.82 13.71 -4.08
C ASP A 352 20.02 14.83 -3.04
N LEU A 353 19.92 14.48 -1.75
CA LEU A 353 20.15 15.38 -0.64
C LEU A 353 21.50 15.12 0.05
N PRO A 354 22.25 16.16 0.44
CA PRO A 354 23.41 16.00 1.29
C PRO A 354 22.99 15.52 2.68
N ASP A 355 23.86 14.75 3.34
CA ASP A 355 23.62 14.18 4.67
C ASP A 355 23.21 15.22 5.71
N SER A 356 23.73 16.45 5.63
CA SER A 356 23.39 17.56 6.53
C SER A 356 21.94 18.07 6.40
N ILE A 357 21.26 17.72 5.30
CA ILE A 357 19.83 18.02 5.10
C ILE A 357 19.00 16.75 5.31
N ARG A 358 19.46 15.63 4.72
CA ARG A 358 18.79 14.33 4.78
C ARG A 358 18.56 13.89 6.21
N TYR A 359 19.59 14.02 7.05
CA TYR A 359 19.52 13.54 8.41
C TYR A 359 19.34 14.67 9.40
N PRO A 360 18.63 14.43 10.52
CA PRO A 360 18.51 15.44 11.56
C PRO A 360 19.88 15.74 12.16
N LYS A 361 20.14 17.02 12.42
CA LYS A 361 21.39 17.47 13.07
C LYS A 361 21.51 16.89 14.48
N GLU A 362 20.37 16.79 15.18
CA GLU A 362 20.26 16.18 16.50
C GLU A 362 19.04 15.27 16.56
N LEU A 363 19.17 14.12 17.21
CA LEU A 363 18.07 13.20 17.47
C LEU A 363 17.32 13.68 18.72
N LEU A 364 16.23 14.40 18.51
CA LEU A 364 15.45 15.00 19.59
C LEU A 364 14.68 13.92 20.37
N THR A 365 14.55 14.15 21.67
CA THR A 365 13.78 13.31 22.61
C THR A 365 12.91 14.24 23.48
N LEU A 366 12.14 13.75 24.45
CA LEU A 366 11.46 14.67 25.38
C LEU A 366 12.39 15.29 26.44
N ALA A 367 13.68 14.97 26.44
CA ALA A 367 14.64 15.44 27.43
C ALA A 367 14.97 16.93 27.35
N GLN A 368 14.91 17.51 26.15
CA GLN A 368 15.16 18.93 25.94
C GLN A 368 13.98 19.82 26.33
N LEU A 369 12.77 19.26 26.47
CA LEU A 369 11.60 20.01 26.95
C LEU A 369 11.65 20.17 28.47
N ASP A 370 11.24 21.33 28.97
CA ASP A 370 11.09 21.56 30.40
C ASP A 370 9.89 20.77 30.98
N ASP A 371 9.80 20.69 32.30
CA ASP A 371 8.76 19.89 32.96
C ASP A 371 7.34 20.49 32.75
N GLU A 372 7.22 21.81 32.63
CA GLU A 372 5.95 22.49 32.39
C GLU A 372 5.42 22.21 30.97
N GLN A 373 6.30 22.17 29.98
CA GLN A 373 5.97 21.78 28.60
C GLN A 373 5.45 20.34 28.54
N ILE A 374 6.10 19.41 29.26
CA ILE A 374 5.66 18.00 29.33
C ILE A 374 4.30 17.89 30.00
N GLU A 375 4.12 18.49 31.18
CA GLU A 375 2.84 18.43 31.91
C GLU A 375 1.71 19.06 31.10
N THR A 376 1.96 20.19 30.44
CA THR A 376 0.98 20.87 29.60
C THR A 376 0.64 20.03 28.37
N GLY A 377 1.64 19.45 27.70
CA GLY A 377 1.44 18.57 26.55
C GLY A 377 0.61 17.35 26.92
N LEU A 378 0.95 16.66 28.02
CA LEU A 378 0.21 15.50 28.52
C LEU A 378 -1.23 15.84 28.85
N ARG A 379 -1.45 16.97 29.53
CA ARG A 379 -2.79 17.44 29.87
C ARG A 379 -3.61 17.70 28.61
N LYS A 380 -3.07 18.45 27.64
CA LYS A 380 -3.74 18.73 26.37
C LYS A 380 -4.03 17.46 25.57
N ALA A 381 -3.08 16.53 25.51
CA ALA A 381 -3.24 15.25 24.81
C ALA A 381 -4.38 14.42 25.43
N ARG A 382 -4.43 14.32 26.76
CA ARG A 382 -5.51 13.62 27.47
C ARG A 382 -6.86 14.33 27.29
N GLU A 383 -6.90 15.67 27.35
CA GLU A 383 -8.10 16.47 27.07
C GLU A 383 -8.61 16.26 25.63
N ALA A 384 -7.70 16.08 24.66
CA ALA A 384 -8.02 15.77 23.27
C ALA A 384 -8.43 14.30 23.04
N GLY A 385 -8.31 13.43 24.04
CA GLY A 385 -8.63 12.00 23.97
C GLY A 385 -7.57 11.16 23.26
N VAL A 386 -6.32 11.60 23.25
CA VAL A 386 -5.17 10.82 22.74
C VAL A 386 -5.01 9.56 23.60
N ALA A 387 -4.79 8.41 22.95
CA ALA A 387 -4.58 7.14 23.64
C ALA A 387 -3.24 7.15 24.42
N GLU A 388 -3.11 6.34 25.48
CA GLU A 388 -1.92 6.38 26.34
C GLU A 388 -0.65 6.01 25.55
N GLU A 389 -0.77 5.06 24.64
CA GLU A 389 0.29 4.64 23.72
C GLU A 389 0.72 5.72 22.70
N ASP A 390 -0.11 6.74 22.48
CA ASP A 390 0.12 7.83 21.52
C ASP A 390 0.53 9.15 22.22
N LEU A 391 0.61 9.17 23.56
CA LEU A 391 0.93 10.40 24.30
C LEU A 391 2.31 10.95 23.97
N PHE A 392 3.28 10.07 23.70
CA PHE A 392 4.62 10.50 23.32
C PHE A 392 4.58 11.37 22.06
N GLU A 393 3.91 10.87 21.01
CA GLU A 393 3.74 11.57 19.73
C GLU A 393 3.10 12.95 19.95
N ALA A 394 1.99 12.99 20.68
CA ALA A 394 1.26 14.23 20.94
C ALA A 394 2.06 15.26 21.75
N VAL A 395 2.83 14.82 22.75
CA VAL A 395 3.68 15.70 23.57
C VAL A 395 4.87 16.20 22.76
N TYR A 396 5.43 15.35 21.89
CA TYR A 396 6.53 15.72 20.98
C TYR A 396 6.08 16.80 19.99
N ASP A 397 4.99 16.54 19.25
CA ASP A 397 4.34 17.47 18.31
C ASP A 397 4.08 18.83 19.00
N TYR A 398 3.51 18.80 20.20
CA TYR A 398 3.20 20.01 20.95
C TYR A 398 4.46 20.77 21.39
N GLY A 399 5.42 20.08 21.99
CA GLY A 399 6.60 20.70 22.58
C GLY A 399 7.57 21.28 21.55
N TYR A 400 7.76 20.58 20.42
CA TYR A 400 8.73 20.99 19.39
C TYR A 400 8.12 21.82 18.27
N LEU A 401 6.86 21.59 17.93
CA LEU A 401 6.22 22.19 16.76
C LEU A 401 5.06 23.12 17.12
N GLY A 402 4.61 23.13 18.37
CA GLY A 402 3.43 23.87 18.79
C GLY A 402 2.15 23.32 18.16
N LEU A 403 2.17 22.06 17.72
CA LEU A 403 1.04 21.39 17.13
C LEU A 403 0.06 20.98 18.22
N GLU A 404 -1.20 21.41 18.11
CA GLU A 404 -2.21 21.01 19.10
C GLU A 404 -2.47 19.49 19.00
N PRO A 405 -2.50 18.77 20.14
CA PRO A 405 -2.77 17.34 20.17
C PRO A 405 -4.10 16.97 19.53
N ILE A 406 -4.08 15.90 18.74
CA ILE A 406 -5.27 15.32 18.11
C ILE A 406 -5.29 13.82 18.38
N ALA A 407 -6.46 13.30 18.77
CA ALA A 407 -6.63 11.85 18.90
C ALA A 407 -6.60 11.18 17.53
N PHE A 408 -5.84 10.11 17.41
CA PHE A 408 -5.94 9.21 16.27
C PHE A 408 -7.37 8.69 16.16
N ARG A 409 -7.88 8.63 14.93
CA ARG A 409 -9.19 8.06 14.63
C ARG A 409 -9.01 7.02 13.54
N ASP A 410 -9.52 5.83 13.83
CA ASP A 410 -9.72 4.83 12.80
C ASP A 410 -10.77 5.35 11.80
N ASP A 411 -10.29 5.82 10.65
CA ASP A 411 -11.12 6.32 9.56
C ASP A 411 -11.53 5.22 8.58
N TYR A 412 -11.24 3.94 8.86
CA TYR A 412 -11.57 2.85 7.94
C TYR A 412 -13.06 2.85 7.59
N VAL A 413 -13.36 2.77 6.30
CA VAL A 413 -14.73 2.71 5.80
C VAL A 413 -15.00 1.32 5.23
N ALA A 414 -15.61 0.46 6.04
CA ALA A 414 -16.16 -0.81 5.57
C ALA A 414 -17.28 -0.55 4.55
N PRO A 415 -17.30 -1.28 3.41
CA PRO A 415 -18.48 -1.29 2.55
C PRO A 415 -19.70 -1.78 3.32
N LYS A 416 -20.85 -1.14 3.10
CA LYS A 416 -22.10 -1.59 3.72
C LYS A 416 -22.56 -2.88 3.03
N GLU A 417 -22.57 -3.98 3.77
CA GLU A 417 -23.22 -5.21 3.31
C GLU A 417 -24.67 -4.93 2.91
N ILE A 418 -25.06 -5.35 1.71
CA ILE A 418 -26.45 -5.34 1.30
C ILE A 418 -27.10 -6.57 1.95
N LYS A 419 -27.67 -6.39 3.14
CA LYS A 419 -28.43 -7.45 3.81
C LYS A 419 -29.63 -7.84 2.92
N ARG A 420 -29.51 -8.99 2.26
CA ARG A 420 -30.53 -9.66 1.45
C ARG A 420 -31.04 -8.81 0.28
N SER A 421 -30.40 -8.92 -0.90
CA SER A 421 -31.24 -8.98 -2.10
C SER A 421 -31.91 -10.35 -2.06
N GLN A 422 -33.23 -10.40 -1.87
CA GLN A 422 -33.97 -11.56 -2.38
C GLN A 422 -33.46 -11.76 -3.81
N GLU A 423 -32.96 -12.96 -4.10
CA GLU A 423 -32.72 -13.39 -5.48
C GLU A 423 -33.90 -12.87 -6.30
N PRO A 424 -33.70 -12.07 -7.35
CA PRO A 424 -34.81 -11.39 -7.99
C PRO A 424 -35.82 -12.47 -8.40
N GLU A 425 -37.01 -12.45 -7.80
CA GLU A 425 -38.12 -13.27 -8.27
C GLU A 425 -38.39 -12.80 -9.69
N LEU A 426 -37.95 -13.60 -10.66
CA LEU A 426 -38.36 -13.44 -12.04
C LEU A 426 -39.86 -13.70 -12.07
N ASP A 427 -40.66 -12.70 -12.42
CA ASP A 427 -42.01 -13.00 -12.88
C ASP A 427 -41.91 -13.85 -14.16
N LYS A 428 -42.98 -14.56 -14.51
CA LYS A 428 -43.02 -15.46 -15.66
C LYS A 428 -42.88 -14.75 -17.03
N SER A 429 -42.53 -13.45 -17.05
CA SER A 429 -42.35 -12.60 -18.21
C SER A 429 -40.99 -11.86 -18.25
N GLY A 430 -40.11 -12.01 -17.24
CA GLY A 430 -38.69 -11.63 -17.33
C GLY A 430 -38.35 -10.14 -17.27
N ASN A 431 -39.19 -9.27 -16.70
CA ASN A 431 -38.87 -7.84 -16.54
C ASN A 431 -38.55 -7.42 -15.09
N LYS A 432 -37.47 -6.62 -14.92
CA LYS A 432 -37.00 -6.10 -13.62
C LYS A 432 -37.71 -4.79 -13.20
N LEU A 433 -37.98 -4.65 -11.90
CA LEU A 433 -38.39 -3.39 -11.27
C LEU A 433 -37.22 -2.37 -11.28
N LYS A 434 -37.48 -1.15 -11.75
CA LYS A 434 -36.53 -0.03 -11.78
C LYS A 434 -36.28 0.52 -10.38
N GLY A 435 -35.03 0.50 -9.92
CA GLY A 435 -34.57 1.33 -8.80
C GLY A 435 -34.09 2.68 -9.33
N GLU A 436 -34.56 3.77 -8.73
CA GLU A 436 -34.10 5.13 -9.05
C GLU A 436 -32.67 5.35 -8.52
N GLU A 437 -31.73 5.62 -9.42
CA GLU A 437 -30.37 6.06 -9.07
C GLU A 437 -30.30 7.59 -9.09
N LYS A 438 -29.78 8.19 -7.99
CA LYS A 438 -29.54 9.63 -7.91
C LYS A 438 -28.28 10.01 -8.70
N PRO A 439 -28.25 11.17 -9.38
CA PRO A 439 -27.08 11.63 -10.09
C PRO A 439 -25.97 11.98 -9.09
N ASN A 440 -24.77 11.43 -9.28
CA ASN A 440 -23.62 11.71 -8.43
C ASN A 440 -22.69 12.71 -9.14
N SER A 441 -22.31 13.79 -8.46
CA SER A 441 -21.36 14.79 -8.95
C SER A 441 -19.93 14.24 -8.83
N GLN A 442 -19.49 13.47 -9.82
CA GLN A 442 -18.17 12.83 -9.82
C GLN A 442 -17.37 13.27 -11.04
N ILE A 443 -16.06 13.38 -10.87
CA ILE A 443 -15.15 13.64 -11.99
C ILE A 443 -14.60 12.30 -12.47
N ARG A 444 -14.90 11.96 -13.72
CA ARG A 444 -14.25 10.85 -14.43
C ARG A 444 -12.96 11.37 -15.01
N ILE A 445 -11.85 10.76 -14.61
CA ILE A 445 -10.54 11.07 -15.17
C ILE A 445 -10.36 10.26 -16.44
N SER A 446 -10.09 10.93 -17.56
CA SER A 446 -9.71 10.26 -18.79
C SER A 446 -8.32 9.63 -18.63
N PRO A 447 -8.07 8.44 -19.18
CA PRO A 447 -6.74 7.84 -19.11
C PRO A 447 -5.75 8.70 -19.92
N ALA A 448 -4.87 9.43 -19.23
CA ALA A 448 -3.58 9.83 -19.77
C ALA A 448 -2.67 8.60 -19.61
N ILE A 449 -2.20 7.99 -20.70
CA ILE A 449 -1.56 6.66 -20.65
C ILE A 449 -0.42 6.64 -19.61
N PHE A 450 -0.59 5.86 -18.55
CA PHE A 450 0.49 5.22 -17.80
C PHE A 450 0.04 3.80 -17.40
N ILE A 451 0.80 2.80 -17.85
CA ILE A 451 0.62 1.37 -17.53
C ILE A 451 1.97 0.92 -16.97
N GLY A 452 1.96 0.37 -15.76
CA GLY A 452 3.11 -0.19 -15.05
C GLY A 452 4.05 0.86 -14.48
N THR A 453 3.97 1.12 -13.17
CA THR A 453 5.05 1.83 -12.47
C THR A 453 6.23 0.88 -12.33
N GLY A 454 7.02 0.68 -13.41
CA GLY A 454 8.21 -0.18 -13.46
C GLY A 454 9.31 0.13 -12.45
N VAL A 455 9.00 0.96 -11.47
CA VAL A 455 9.66 1.11 -10.19
C VAL A 455 9.52 -0.20 -9.40
N ARG A 456 10.50 -1.09 -9.55
CA ARG A 456 10.90 -1.93 -8.43
C ARG A 456 11.91 -1.13 -7.62
N VAL A 457 11.50 -0.65 -6.45
CA VAL A 457 12.49 -0.53 -5.37
C VAL A 457 12.83 -1.98 -5.05
N THR A 458 14.07 -2.40 -5.29
CA THR A 458 14.46 -3.73 -4.83
C THR A 458 14.53 -3.61 -3.32
N PRO A 459 13.65 -4.25 -2.54
CA PRO A 459 13.86 -4.28 -1.11
C PRO A 459 15.26 -4.86 -0.86
N PRO A 460 15.94 -4.53 0.24
CA PRO A 460 17.07 -5.32 0.72
C PRO A 460 16.70 -6.79 0.59
N ARG A 461 17.64 -7.65 0.17
CA ARG A 461 17.40 -9.08 0.05
C ARG A 461 17.01 -9.65 1.43
N THR A 462 15.74 -9.53 1.81
CA THR A 462 15.17 -10.36 2.85
C THR A 462 15.33 -11.76 2.32
N HIS A 463 16.03 -12.62 3.05
CA HIS A 463 15.89 -14.06 2.86
C HIS A 463 14.47 -14.44 3.30
N ARG A 464 13.44 -13.89 2.62
CA ARG A 464 12.10 -14.45 2.66
C ARG A 464 12.23 -15.81 1.99
N PRO A 465 11.99 -16.92 2.71
CA PRO A 465 11.77 -18.19 2.05
C PRO A 465 10.64 -17.91 1.06
N ASN A 466 10.89 -18.15 -0.22
CA ASN A 466 9.86 -18.01 -1.24
C ASN A 466 8.64 -18.82 -0.76
N PRO A 467 7.46 -18.22 -0.51
CA PRO A 467 6.30 -18.97 -0.02
C PRO A 467 5.88 -20.06 -1.02
N HIS A 468 6.38 -19.99 -2.26
CA HIS A 468 6.12 -20.94 -3.33
C HIS A 468 7.19 -22.03 -3.53
N THR A 469 8.17 -22.17 -2.64
CA THR A 469 9.03 -23.37 -2.65
C THR A 469 8.88 -24.14 -1.36
N ASN A 470 7.82 -24.95 -1.27
CA ASN A 470 7.87 -26.12 -0.40
C ASN A 470 8.93 -27.07 -1.00
N PRO A 471 10.08 -27.31 -0.35
CA PRO A 471 10.94 -28.41 -0.76
C PRO A 471 10.16 -29.68 -0.46
N ARG A 472 9.85 -30.47 -1.50
CA ARG A 472 9.31 -31.83 -1.32
C ARG A 472 10.15 -32.54 -0.25
N PRO A 473 9.53 -33.23 0.73
CA PRO A 473 10.28 -34.05 1.66
C PRO A 473 11.08 -35.07 0.85
N ASN A 474 12.39 -34.91 0.83
CA ASN A 474 13.29 -35.85 0.20
C ASN A 474 13.28 -37.09 1.08
N THR A 475 12.37 -38.03 0.81
CA THR A 475 12.34 -39.35 1.42
C THR A 475 13.49 -40.17 0.85
N ARG A 476 14.72 -39.76 1.18
CA ARG A 476 15.91 -40.58 0.97
C ARG A 476 15.92 -41.62 2.07
N ARG A 477 15.20 -42.71 1.80
CA ARG A 477 15.17 -43.94 2.57
C ARG A 477 16.62 -44.46 2.67
N THR A 478 17.26 -44.24 3.81
CA THR A 478 18.47 -44.94 4.22
C THR A 478 18.12 -46.41 4.42
N GLY A 479 18.67 -47.28 3.58
CA GLY A 479 18.37 -48.70 3.61
C GLY A 479 19.08 -49.46 2.49
N THR A 480 20.41 -49.49 2.55
CA THR A 480 21.21 -50.45 1.80
C THR A 480 21.09 -51.83 2.43
N THR A 481 20.28 -52.70 1.83
CA THR A 481 20.41 -54.16 1.96
C THR A 481 20.40 -54.77 0.55
N PRO A 482 21.39 -55.60 0.18
CA PRO A 482 21.44 -56.16 -1.17
C PRO A 482 20.40 -57.26 -1.33
N ARG A 483 19.56 -57.15 -2.36
CA ARG A 483 18.65 -58.23 -2.78
C ARG A 483 19.42 -59.19 -3.71
N PRO A 484 19.47 -60.49 -3.43
CA PRO A 484 20.21 -61.45 -4.25
C PRO A 484 19.48 -61.76 -5.57
N THR A 485 20.27 -61.93 -6.62
CA THR A 485 19.89 -62.36 -7.97
C THR A 485 19.28 -63.78 -7.97
N PRO A 486 18.19 -64.04 -8.72
CA PRO A 486 17.70 -65.41 -8.89
C PRO A 486 18.53 -66.15 -9.96
N PRO A 487 18.82 -67.46 -9.78
CA PRO A 487 19.54 -68.23 -10.78
C PRO A 487 18.64 -68.64 -11.95
N ARG A 488 19.24 -68.62 -13.14
CA ARG A 488 18.75 -69.20 -14.39
C ARG A 488 18.34 -70.67 -14.21
N GLY A 489 17.28 -71.06 -14.93
CA GLY A 489 16.69 -72.38 -14.84
C GLY A 489 17.60 -73.54 -15.25
N GLY A 490 17.23 -74.73 -14.74
CA GLY A 490 17.73 -76.03 -15.15
C GLY A 490 16.86 -77.12 -14.52
N ARG A 491 16.22 -77.92 -15.37
CA ARG A 491 15.38 -79.08 -15.03
C ARG A 491 16.12 -80.14 -14.19
N ARG A 492 15.47 -80.63 -13.14
CA ARG A 492 15.02 -82.04 -12.98
C ARG A 492 14.19 -82.19 -11.73
#